data_AF-A5ZNV1-F1
#
_entry.id   AF-A5ZNV1-F1
#
_cell.length_a   1.000
_cell.length_b   1.000
_cell.length_c   1.000
_cell.angle_alpha   90.00
_cell.angle_beta   90.00
_cell.angle_gamma   90.00
#
_symmetry.space_group_name_H-M   'P 1'
#
loop_
_entity.id
_entity.type
_entity.pdbx_description
1 polymer ?
#
loop_
_entity_poly.entity_id
_entity_poly.type
_entity_poly.pdbx_seq_one_letter_code
_entity_poly.pdbx_strand_id
1 'polypeptide(L)'
;MSEKRRDHRGRILHNGEMQLSDGRYRFKYVDEMGKERCVYSWRLDRNDATPKGKRRTSSLREMEKKIQADHFEQIATNGGNIIVLELVEKYTSTKTGVRPTTVAGYGTVINLLKKDPFGKRRIDTVRISDAKLWFNDF
;
A
#
# COMPACT_ATOMS: atom_id res chain seq x y z
N MET A 1 33.70 -6.58 -13.88
CA MET A 1 33.07 -6.79 -12.55
C MET A 1 32.51 -5.45 -12.12
N SER A 2 31.20 -5.27 -12.05
CA SER A 2 30.62 -4.02 -11.54
C SER A 2 30.94 -3.88 -10.05
N GLU A 3 31.51 -2.75 -9.66
CA GLU A 3 31.83 -2.46 -8.27
C GLU A 3 30.53 -2.40 -7.46
N LYS A 4 30.38 -3.28 -6.46
CA LYS A 4 29.21 -3.28 -5.60
C LYS A 4 29.30 -2.12 -4.61
N ARG A 5 28.22 -1.35 -4.48
CA ARG A 5 28.13 -0.26 -3.51
C ARG A 5 28.27 -0.78 -2.08
N ARG A 6 28.99 -0.05 -1.24
CA ARG A 6 29.25 -0.38 0.16
C ARG A 6 28.91 0.79 1.08
N ASP A 7 28.59 0.48 2.33
CA ASP A 7 28.43 1.47 3.38
C ASP A 7 29.80 1.87 3.99
N HIS A 8 29.82 2.85 4.89
CA HIS A 8 31.02 3.29 5.61
C HIS A 8 31.66 2.19 6.48
N ARG A 9 30.96 1.08 6.71
CA ARG A 9 31.45 -0.09 7.47
C ARG A 9 31.90 -1.23 6.53
N GLY A 10 31.97 -0.99 5.22
CA GLY A 10 32.40 -1.94 4.20
C GLY A 10 31.36 -3.01 3.82
N ARG A 11 30.14 -2.94 4.35
CA ARG A 11 29.06 -3.89 4.05
C ARG A 11 28.49 -3.60 2.68
N ILE A 12 28.17 -4.66 1.94
CA ILE A 12 27.58 -4.55 0.61
C ILE A 12 26.12 -4.10 0.73
N LEU A 13 25.76 -3.05 -0.01
CA LEU A 13 24.40 -2.54 -0.13
C LEU A 13 23.69 -3.23 -1.31
N HIS A 14 22.44 -3.62 -1.10
CA HIS A 14 21.58 -4.16 -2.14
C HIS A 14 21.09 -3.08 -3.11
N ASN A 15 20.45 -3.51 -4.20
CA ASN A 15 19.83 -2.59 -5.14
C ASN A 15 18.75 -1.77 -4.44
N GLY A 16 18.66 -0.47 -4.75
CA GLY A 16 17.77 0.46 -4.05
C GLY A 16 18.28 0.95 -2.68
N GLU A 17 19.20 0.24 -2.02
CA GLU A 17 19.81 0.68 -0.76
C GLU A 17 20.87 1.78 -0.98
N MET A 18 20.98 2.70 -0.03
CA MET A 18 21.99 3.76 0.04
C MET A 18 22.21 4.19 1.49
N GLN A 19 23.45 4.48 1.88
CA GLN A 19 23.74 5.19 3.13
C GLN A 19 23.76 6.71 2.88
N LEU A 20 23.05 7.45 3.72
CA LEU A 20 23.03 8.92 3.72
C LEU A 20 24.23 9.48 4.51
N SER A 21 24.56 10.74 4.27
CA SER A 21 25.64 11.45 4.97
C SER A 21 25.43 11.54 6.48
N ASP A 22 24.18 11.52 6.95
CA ASP A 22 23.81 11.52 8.37
C ASP A 22 23.91 10.14 9.04
N GLY A 23 24.28 9.10 8.28
CA GLY A 23 24.41 7.73 8.75
C GLY A 23 23.14 6.88 8.68
N ARG A 24 21.99 7.45 8.28
CA ARG A 24 20.79 6.64 7.99
C ARG A 24 20.94 5.87 6.70
N TYR A 25 20.20 4.78 6.60
CA TYR A 25 20.02 4.03 5.37
C TYR A 25 18.69 4.40 4.71
N ARG A 26 18.68 4.43 3.38
CA ARG A 26 17.51 4.63 2.54
C ARG A 26 17.35 3.44 1.61
N PHE A 27 16.13 2.96 1.43
CA PHE A 27 15.76 2.01 0.39
C PHE A 27 14.76 2.66 -0.55
N LYS A 28 15.10 2.75 -1.84
CA LYS A 28 14.23 3.24 -2.92
C LYS A 28 13.56 2.06 -3.62
N TYR A 29 12.25 2.14 -3.79
CA TYR A 29 11.45 1.16 -4.53
C TYR A 29 10.35 1.84 -5.34
N VAL A 30 9.74 1.08 -6.25
CA VAL A 30 8.56 1.48 -7.00
C VAL A 30 7.37 0.78 -6.35
N ASP A 31 6.34 1.54 -5.97
CA ASP A 31 5.12 0.97 -5.43
C ASP A 31 4.26 0.32 -6.53
N GLU A 32 3.18 -0.35 -6.13
CA GLU A 32 2.25 -1.03 -7.04
C GLU A 32 1.62 -0.10 -8.09
N MET A 33 1.63 1.22 -7.85
CA MET A 33 1.11 2.23 -8.76
C MET A 33 2.18 2.78 -9.72
N GLY A 34 3.39 2.20 -9.71
CA GLY A 34 4.50 2.71 -10.51
C GLY A 34 5.15 3.97 -9.92
N LYS A 35 4.81 4.39 -8.71
CA LYS A 35 5.35 5.60 -8.09
C LYS A 35 6.57 5.28 -7.24
N GLU A 36 7.61 6.10 -7.38
CA GLU A 36 8.81 5.96 -6.57
C GLU A 36 8.55 6.32 -5.10
N ARG A 37 8.97 5.42 -4.20
CA ARG A 37 8.90 5.57 -2.75
C ARG A 37 10.25 5.33 -2.12
N CYS A 38 10.44 5.91 -0.94
CA CYS A 38 11.65 5.75 -0.15
C CYS A 38 11.29 5.46 1.31
N VAL A 39 11.94 4.47 1.90
CA VAL A 39 11.91 4.23 3.35
C VAL A 39 13.29 4.47 3.94
N TYR A 40 13.31 4.79 5.24
CA TYR A 40 14.52 5.18 5.95
C TYR A 40 14.63 4.42 7.27
N SER A 41 15.85 4.06 7.65
CA SER A 41 16.14 3.50 8.96
C SER A 41 17.55 3.87 9.42
N TRP A 42 17.76 3.98 10.73
CA TRP A 42 19.10 4.16 11.31
C TRP A 42 19.96 2.89 11.25
N ARG A 43 19.34 1.76 10.92
CA ARG A 43 19.93 0.42 11.02
C ARG A 43 19.78 -0.28 9.68
N LEU A 44 20.85 -0.89 9.18
CA LEU A 44 20.77 -1.65 7.94
C LEU A 44 20.13 -3.02 8.21
N ASP A 45 20.60 -3.69 9.25
CA ASP A 45 20.18 -5.04 9.63
C ASP A 45 19.57 -5.09 11.05
N ARG A 46 18.80 -6.14 11.35
CA ARG A 46 18.08 -6.32 12.62
C ARG A 46 18.99 -6.43 13.83
N ASN A 47 20.27 -6.77 13.61
CA ASN A 47 21.28 -6.92 14.64
C ASN A 47 22.06 -5.62 14.93
N ASP A 48 21.91 -4.58 14.10
CA ASP A 48 22.66 -3.32 14.30
C ASP A 48 22.18 -2.60 15.57
N ALA A 49 23.08 -1.90 16.26
CA ALA A 49 22.70 -1.03 17.37
C ALA A 49 21.99 0.24 16.86
N THR A 50 21.04 0.76 17.64
CA THR A 50 20.43 2.07 17.35
C THR A 50 21.36 3.18 17.83
N PRO A 51 21.62 4.23 17.05
CA PRO A 51 22.42 5.37 17.50
C PRO A 51 21.89 5.98 18.80
N LYS A 52 22.80 6.47 19.65
CA LYS A 52 22.45 7.07 20.96
C LYS A 52 21.44 8.21 20.78
N GLY A 53 20.38 8.20 21.58
CA GLY A 53 19.32 9.21 21.54
C GLY A 53 18.30 9.05 20.41
N LYS A 54 18.38 7.99 19.59
CA LYS A 54 17.36 7.67 18.58
C LYS A 54 16.46 6.52 19.06
N ARG A 55 15.19 6.55 18.66
CA ARG A 55 14.25 5.47 18.94
C ARG A 55 14.58 4.24 18.10
N ARG A 56 14.49 3.06 18.70
CA ARG A 56 14.66 1.80 17.98
C ARG A 56 13.46 1.59 17.06
N THR A 57 13.74 1.52 15.77
CA THR A 57 12.78 1.17 14.72
C THR A 57 13.22 -0.11 14.02
N SER A 58 12.35 -0.64 13.16
CA SER A 58 12.71 -1.71 12.22
C SER A 58 13.95 -1.31 11.41
N SER A 59 14.81 -2.29 11.14
CA SER A 59 15.94 -2.12 10.24
C SER A 59 15.48 -1.95 8.80
N LEU A 60 16.35 -1.39 7.96
CA LEU A 60 16.02 -1.15 6.55
C LEU A 60 15.63 -2.46 5.83
N ARG A 61 16.35 -3.55 6.10
CA ARG A 61 16.09 -4.87 5.51
C ARG A 61 14.81 -5.52 6.02
N GLU A 62 14.42 -5.28 7.27
CA GLU A 62 13.10 -5.73 7.76
C GLU A 62 11.97 -4.97 7.06
N MET A 63 12.14 -3.67 6.82
CA MET A 63 11.17 -2.87 6.06
C MET A 63 11.10 -3.30 4.60
N GLU A 64 12.24 -3.52 3.95
CA GLU A 64 12.33 -4.04 2.59
C GLU A 64 11.62 -5.40 2.47
N LYS A 65 11.91 -6.34 3.37
CA LYS A 65 11.27 -7.66 3.37
C LYS A 65 9.76 -7.56 3.52
N LYS A 66 9.28 -6.64 4.35
CA LYS A 66 7.84 -6.38 4.48
C LYS A 66 7.25 -5.84 3.18
N ILE A 67 7.88 -4.84 2.56
CA ILE A 67 7.44 -4.29 1.27
C ILE A 67 7.39 -5.38 0.18
N GLN A 68 8.39 -6.26 0.13
CA GLN A 68 8.43 -7.37 -0.82
C GLN A 68 7.33 -8.40 -0.55
N ALA A 69 7.04 -8.71 0.71
CA ALA A 69 5.94 -9.59 1.08
C ALA A 69 4.58 -8.97 0.72
N ASP A 70 4.36 -7.70 1.07
CA ASP A 70 3.12 -6.96 0.76
C ASP A 70 2.88 -6.94 -0.78
N HIS A 71 3.94 -6.71 -1.57
CA HIS A 71 3.88 -6.74 -3.04
C HIS A 71 3.61 -8.16 -3.58
N PHE A 72 4.20 -9.20 -2.99
CA PHE A 72 3.99 -10.59 -3.42
C PHE A 72 2.56 -11.06 -3.13
N GLU A 73 2.00 -10.68 -1.97
CA GLU A 73 0.65 -11.04 -1.56
C GLU A 73 -0.44 -10.24 -2.30
N GLN A 74 -0.07 -9.34 -3.23
CA GLN A 74 -0.97 -8.36 -3.87
C GLN A 74 -1.82 -7.60 -2.84
N ILE A 75 -1.33 -7.49 -1.61
CA ILE A 75 -1.99 -6.72 -0.57
C ILE A 75 -1.62 -5.29 -0.87
N ALA A 76 -2.50 -4.67 -1.66
CA ALA A 76 -2.37 -3.27 -1.89
C ALA A 76 -2.47 -2.57 -0.55
N THR A 77 -1.35 -1.99 -0.11
CA THR A 77 -1.15 -1.50 1.27
C THR A 77 -2.12 -0.37 1.64
N ASN A 78 -2.88 0.09 0.64
CA ASN A 78 -3.88 1.15 0.62
C ASN A 78 -5.18 0.74 -0.15
N GLY A 79 -5.46 -0.56 -0.27
CA GLY A 79 -6.58 -1.07 -1.08
C GLY A 79 -6.46 -0.77 -2.58
N GLY A 80 -5.26 -0.50 -3.08
CA GLY A 80 -4.99 -0.19 -4.49
C GLY A 80 -5.40 1.22 -4.89
N ASN A 81 -5.67 2.10 -3.92
CA ASN A 81 -6.36 3.39 -4.12
C ASN A 81 -7.72 3.25 -4.81
N ILE A 82 -8.30 2.05 -4.79
CA ILE A 82 -9.63 1.79 -5.32
C ILE A 82 -10.65 2.52 -4.44
N ILE A 83 -11.60 3.17 -5.11
CA ILE A 83 -12.76 3.80 -4.46
C ILE A 83 -13.93 2.82 -4.33
N VAL A 84 -14.87 3.10 -3.43
CA VAL A 84 -16.05 2.26 -3.18
C VAL A 84 -16.77 1.93 -4.50
N LEU A 85 -16.96 2.91 -5.38
CA LEU A 85 -17.61 2.70 -6.67
C LEU A 85 -16.89 1.67 -7.54
N GLU A 86 -15.58 1.80 -7.70
CA GLU A 86 -14.76 0.89 -8.51
C GLU A 86 -14.78 -0.53 -7.94
N LEU A 87 -14.77 -0.68 -6.62
CA LEU A 87 -14.91 -2.00 -5.98
C LEU A 87 -16.27 -2.63 -6.28
N VAL A 88 -17.35 -1.86 -6.23
CA VAL A 88 -18.71 -2.34 -6.54
C VAL A 88 -18.84 -2.71 -8.01
N GLU A 89 -18.33 -1.89 -8.94
CA GLU A 89 -18.33 -2.19 -10.37
C GLU A 89 -17.52 -3.46 -10.66
N LYS A 90 -16.34 -3.62 -10.04
CA LYS A 90 -15.51 -4.82 -10.15
C LYS A 90 -16.21 -6.07 -9.58
N TYR A 91 -16.86 -5.97 -8.42
CA TYR A 91 -17.63 -7.08 -7.87
C TYR A 91 -18.79 -7.46 -8.78
N THR A 92 -19.51 -6.48 -9.32
CA THR A 92 -20.67 -6.70 -10.18
C THR A 92 -20.25 -7.36 -11.50
N SER A 93 -19.10 -7.01 -12.07
CA SER A 93 -18.61 -7.64 -13.31
C SER A 93 -18.26 -9.13 -13.13
N THR A 94 -17.98 -9.59 -11.90
CA THR A 94 -17.80 -11.02 -11.62
C THR A 94 -19.11 -11.81 -11.62
N LYS A 95 -20.27 -11.15 -11.55
CA LYS A 95 -21.59 -11.81 -11.53
C LYS A 95 -22.05 -12.11 -12.95
N THR A 96 -21.80 -13.34 -13.38
CA THR A 96 -22.28 -13.87 -14.67
C THR A 96 -23.60 -14.65 -14.50
N GLY A 97 -24.41 -14.74 -15.56
CA GLY A 97 -25.65 -15.54 -15.56
C GLY A 97 -26.80 -15.00 -14.70
N VAL A 98 -26.73 -13.73 -14.27
CA VAL A 98 -27.78 -13.09 -13.48
C VAL A 98 -29.00 -12.71 -14.33
N ARG A 99 -30.19 -12.72 -13.72
CA ARG A 99 -31.44 -12.33 -14.40
C ARG A 99 -31.38 -10.84 -14.81
N PRO A 100 -32.03 -10.44 -15.92
CA PRO A 100 -32.06 -9.04 -16.36
C PRO A 100 -32.53 -8.05 -15.28
N THR A 101 -33.51 -8.45 -14.46
CA THR A 101 -34.00 -7.64 -13.33
C THR A 101 -32.94 -7.40 -12.27
N THR A 102 -32.09 -8.39 -12.00
CA THR A 102 -30.97 -8.27 -11.06
C THR A 102 -29.88 -7.35 -11.63
N VAL A 103 -29.58 -7.45 -12.94
CA VAL A 103 -28.65 -6.54 -13.62
C VAL A 103 -29.12 -5.09 -13.50
N ALA A 104 -30.41 -4.84 -13.75
CA ALA A 104 -31.00 -3.52 -13.57
C ALA A 104 -30.87 -3.03 -12.12
N GLY A 105 -31.11 -3.90 -11.13
CA GLY A 105 -30.92 -3.60 -9.71
C GLY A 105 -29.49 -3.18 -9.36
N TYR A 106 -28.48 -3.90 -9.89
CA TYR A 106 -27.08 -3.49 -9.73
C TYR A 106 -26.80 -2.12 -10.36
N GLY A 107 -27.35 -1.86 -11.55
CA GLY A 107 -27.25 -0.57 -12.23
C GLY A 107 -27.80 0.58 -11.38
N THR A 108 -28.92 0.36 -10.67
CA THR A 108 -29.50 1.35 -9.76
C THR A 108 -28.54 1.72 -8.64
N VAL A 109 -27.94 0.73 -7.96
CA VAL A 109 -26.99 0.96 -6.86
C VAL A 109 -25.71 1.63 -7.35
N ILE A 110 -25.18 1.22 -8.50
CA ILE A 110 -24.00 1.84 -9.12
C ILE A 110 -24.29 3.31 -9.47
N ASN A 111 -25.46 3.61 -10.04
CA ASN A 111 -25.85 4.98 -10.37
C ASN A 111 -26.07 5.85 -9.12
N LEU A 112 -26.51 5.26 -8.02
CA LEU A 112 -26.60 5.93 -6.72
C LEU A 112 -25.19 6.31 -6.23
N LEU A 113 -24.28 5.33 -6.17
CA LEU A 113 -22.90 5.53 -5.74
C LEU A 113 -22.12 6.52 -6.62
N LYS A 114 -22.44 6.62 -7.92
CA LYS A 114 -21.85 7.64 -8.82
C LYS A 114 -22.17 9.08 -8.39
N LYS A 115 -23.34 9.29 -7.81
CA LYS A 115 -23.83 10.60 -7.37
C LYS A 115 -23.46 10.90 -5.92
N ASP A 116 -23.36 9.85 -5.10
CA ASP A 116 -23.08 9.94 -3.67
C ASP A 116 -21.58 10.16 -3.38
N PRO A 117 -21.20 11.09 -2.48
CA PRO A 117 -19.81 11.25 -2.03
C PRO A 117 -19.17 9.97 -1.48
N PHE A 118 -19.96 9.07 -0.90
CA PHE A 118 -19.53 7.77 -0.38
C PHE A 118 -18.87 6.91 -1.47
N GLY A 119 -19.38 6.95 -2.71
CA GLY A 119 -18.83 6.22 -3.84
C GLY A 119 -17.40 6.63 -4.22
N LYS A 120 -17.01 7.88 -3.91
CA LYS A 120 -15.67 8.44 -4.17
C LYS A 120 -14.68 8.20 -3.02
N ARG A 121 -15.12 7.64 -1.88
CA ARG A 121 -14.22 7.34 -0.77
C ARG A 121 -13.34 6.14 -1.12
N ARG A 122 -12.08 6.19 -0.68
CA ARG A 122 -11.18 5.05 -0.81
C ARG A 122 -11.53 3.96 0.19
N ILE A 123 -11.47 2.70 -0.24
CA ILE A 123 -11.92 1.57 0.57
C ILE A 123 -11.13 1.41 1.89
N ASP A 124 -9.86 1.77 1.90
CA ASP A 124 -8.97 1.74 3.08
C ASP A 124 -9.34 2.78 4.15
N THR A 125 -10.11 3.80 3.76
CA THR A 125 -10.61 4.86 4.65
C THR A 125 -12.05 4.65 5.11
N VAL A 126 -12.74 3.62 4.61
CA VAL A 126 -14.14 3.33 4.96
C VAL A 126 -14.18 2.34 6.11
N ARG A 127 -14.73 2.76 7.25
CA ARG A 127 -15.00 1.87 8.38
C ARG A 127 -16.38 1.24 8.26
N ILE A 128 -16.60 0.13 8.99
CA ILE A 128 -17.91 -0.52 9.09
C ILE A 128 -18.99 0.46 9.58
N SER A 129 -18.65 1.36 10.51
CA SER A 129 -19.55 2.42 11.00
C SER A 129 -20.00 3.35 9.87
N ASP A 130 -19.08 3.74 8.99
CA ASP A 130 -19.35 4.66 7.89
C ASP A 130 -20.30 4.03 6.89
N ALA A 131 -20.10 2.74 6.58
CA ALA A 131 -21.00 1.98 5.73
C ALA A 131 -22.41 1.86 6.34
N LYS A 132 -22.51 1.59 7.65
CA LYS A 132 -23.80 1.52 8.34
C LYS A 132 -24.56 2.85 8.34
N LEU A 133 -23.85 3.96 8.55
CA LEU A 133 -24.45 5.29 8.46
C LEU A 133 -25.00 5.55 7.06
N TRP A 134 -24.20 5.26 6.03
CA TRP A 134 -24.63 5.39 4.64
C TRP A 134 -25.89 4.57 4.31
N PHE A 135 -26.01 3.35 4.86
CA PHE A 135 -27.23 2.54 4.69
C PHE A 135 -28.47 3.09 5.39
N ASN A 136 -28.30 3.84 6.48
CA ASN A 136 -29.40 4.40 7.26
C ASN A 136 -29.83 5.80 6.80
N ASP A 137 -29.05 6.44 5.92
CA ASP A 137 -29.34 7.76 5.35
C ASP A 137 -30.33 7.69 4.15
N PHE A 138 -30.84 6.50 3.82
CA PHE A 138 -31.88 6.22 2.82
C PHE A 138 -33.12 5.59 3.45
#